data_AF-A0A7C6KT22-F1
#
_entry.id   AF-A0A7C6KT22-F1
#
_cell.length_a   1.000
_cell.length_b   1.000
_cell.length_c   1.000
_cell.angle_alpha   90.00
_cell.angle_beta   90.00
_cell.angle_gamma   90.00
#
_symmetry.space_group_name_H-M   'P 1'
#
loop_
_entity.id
_entity.type
_entity.pdbx_description
1 polymer ?
#
loop_
_entity_poly.entity_id
_entity_poly.type
_entity_poly.pdbx_seq_one_letter_code
_entity_poly.pdbx_strand_id
1 'polypeptide(L)'
;MKENSMEQATGPFLTAGSRKLTDSDITFSDEIMETDGRLNFYMDTFFNVDEVFGTHVETVENNDWINVYANYDIGQGQVCDTLDIVLNRGDGSCQELVYQLDDQEREILLKKMQDYCIHQEGLTLEDYGLRLQEEPEPLTSQAAQQM
;
A
#
# COMPACT_ATOMS: atom_id res chain seq x y z
N MET A 1 -2.51 19.52 8.70
CA MET A 1 -3.03 18.30 8.08
C MET A 1 -2.36 17.17 8.84
N LYS A 2 -3.12 16.23 9.40
CA LYS A 2 -2.53 15.16 10.22
C LYS A 2 -1.65 14.32 9.29
N GLU A 3 -0.41 14.10 9.69
CA GLU A 3 0.45 13.07 9.13
C GLU A 3 -0.33 11.76 9.20
N ASN A 4 -0.68 11.22 8.03
CA ASN A 4 -1.26 9.90 7.91
C ASN A 4 -0.10 8.92 8.08
N SER A 5 0.30 8.64 9.31
CA SER A 5 0.99 7.39 9.62
C SER A 5 0.04 6.29 9.16
N MET A 6 0.35 5.62 8.05
CA MET A 6 -0.47 4.53 7.54
C MET A 6 -0.16 3.29 8.40
N GLU A 7 -0.82 3.23 9.56
CA GLU A 7 -0.94 2.01 10.35
C GLU A 7 -1.60 0.94 9.46
N GLN A 8 -1.14 -0.32 9.57
CA GLN A 8 -1.71 -1.41 8.78
C GLN A 8 -3.22 -1.49 9.01
N ALA A 9 -4.00 -1.65 7.93
CA ALA A 9 -5.44 -1.70 8.04
C ALA A 9 -5.86 -2.83 9.00
N THR A 10 -6.69 -2.49 9.98
CA THR A 10 -7.26 -3.46 10.95
C THR A 10 -8.73 -3.77 10.65
N GLY A 11 -9.18 -3.39 9.46
CA GLY A 11 -10.55 -3.55 8.97
C GLY A 11 -10.98 -5.01 8.80
N PRO A 12 -12.27 -5.25 8.52
CA PRO A 12 -12.76 -6.58 8.23
C PRO A 12 -12.10 -7.15 6.96
N PHE A 13 -11.88 -8.46 6.96
CA PHE A 13 -11.41 -9.19 5.79
C PHE A 13 -12.48 -9.25 4.71
N LEU A 14 -12.06 -8.94 3.49
CA LEU A 14 -12.87 -9.15 2.29
C LEU A 14 -12.92 -10.62 1.93
N THR A 15 -14.06 -11.08 1.41
CA THR A 15 -14.28 -12.49 1.04
C THR A 15 -13.60 -12.90 -0.27
N ALA A 16 -12.75 -12.04 -0.84
CA ALA A 16 -12.31 -12.06 -2.24
C ALA A 16 -13.49 -12.03 -3.25
N GLY A 17 -13.23 -11.53 -4.45
CA GLY A 17 -14.20 -11.48 -5.54
C GLY A 17 -14.28 -12.80 -6.33
N SER A 18 -14.63 -12.69 -7.62
CA SER A 18 -14.73 -13.83 -8.53
C SER A 18 -13.39 -14.36 -9.04
N ARG A 19 -12.30 -13.60 -8.89
CA ARG A 19 -10.93 -13.98 -9.28
C ARG A 19 -9.89 -13.41 -8.32
N LYS A 20 -8.64 -13.88 -8.48
CA LYS A 20 -7.45 -13.41 -7.76
C LYS A 20 -6.69 -12.32 -8.54
N LEU A 21 -5.74 -11.66 -7.88
CA LEU A 21 -4.80 -10.76 -8.53
C LEU A 21 -3.89 -11.52 -9.49
N THR A 22 -3.51 -10.85 -10.58
CA THR A 22 -2.57 -11.36 -11.58
C THR A 22 -1.42 -10.37 -11.78
N ASP A 23 -0.35 -10.81 -12.44
CA ASP A 23 0.81 -9.95 -12.74
C ASP A 23 0.44 -8.65 -13.48
N SER A 24 -0.57 -8.69 -14.34
CA SER A 24 -1.04 -7.50 -15.09
C SER A 24 -1.88 -6.54 -14.27
N ASP A 25 -2.46 -6.98 -13.15
CA ASP A 25 -3.24 -6.11 -12.26
C ASP A 25 -2.32 -5.27 -11.34
N ILE A 26 -1.07 -5.70 -11.15
CA ILE A 26 -0.15 -5.09 -10.18
C ILE A 26 0.75 -4.07 -10.89
N THR A 27 0.47 -2.80 -10.63
CA THR A 27 1.32 -1.65 -10.96
C THR A 27 1.35 -0.69 -9.78
N PHE A 28 2.48 0.00 -9.60
CA PHE A 28 2.68 0.95 -8.52
C PHE A 28 2.96 2.34 -9.05
N SER A 29 2.57 3.34 -8.27
CA SER A 29 2.83 4.75 -8.51
C SER A 29 3.12 5.46 -7.18
N ASP A 30 3.39 6.76 -7.25
CA ASP A 30 3.76 7.62 -6.12
C ASP A 30 5.08 7.25 -5.42
N GLU A 31 5.34 7.86 -4.26
CA GLU A 31 6.53 7.61 -3.46
C GLU A 31 6.39 6.33 -2.62
N ILE A 32 7.51 5.62 -2.42
CA ILE A 32 7.57 4.49 -1.50
C ILE A 32 7.75 5.05 -0.09
N MET A 33 6.80 4.80 0.79
CA MET A 33 6.83 5.34 2.15
C MET A 33 7.28 4.27 3.15
N GLU A 34 8.06 4.65 4.15
CA GLU A 34 8.35 3.77 5.29
C GLU A 34 7.43 4.15 6.46
N THR A 35 6.83 3.14 7.10
CA THR A 35 6.03 3.32 8.30
C THR A 35 6.13 2.04 9.13
N ASP A 36 6.51 2.18 10.40
CA ASP A 36 6.56 1.10 11.39
C ASP A 36 7.36 -0.14 10.95
N GLY A 37 8.50 0.07 10.28
CA GLY A 37 9.39 -0.97 9.78
C GLY A 37 8.92 -1.63 8.49
N ARG A 38 8.02 -0.97 7.74
CA ARG A 38 7.44 -1.50 6.50
C ARG A 38 7.52 -0.47 5.38
N LEU A 39 7.89 -0.94 4.21
CA LEU A 39 7.77 -0.16 2.98
C LEU A 39 6.36 -0.33 2.42
N ASN A 40 5.65 0.79 2.25
CA ASN A 40 4.31 0.88 1.74
C ASN A 40 4.33 1.34 0.27
N PHE A 41 3.59 0.63 -0.58
CA PHE A 41 3.49 0.88 -2.01
C PHE A 41 2.03 1.12 -2.36
N TYR A 42 1.73 2.29 -2.92
CA TYR A 42 0.42 2.55 -3.50
C TYR A 42 0.26 1.79 -4.82
N MET A 43 -0.80 0.99 -4.91
CA MET A 43 -1.09 0.15 -6.07
C MET A 43 -2.19 0.80 -6.92
N ASP A 44 -1.90 1.01 -8.20
CA ASP A 44 -2.90 1.53 -9.12
C ASP A 44 -3.98 0.48 -9.39
N THR A 45 -5.23 0.92 -9.47
CA THR A 45 -6.38 0.03 -9.72
C THR A 45 -6.89 0.16 -11.15
N PHE A 46 -6.03 -0.10 -12.14
CA PHE A 46 -6.40 -0.12 -13.56
C PHE A 46 -6.98 -1.46 -14.03
N PHE A 47 -7.76 -2.10 -13.16
CA PHE A 47 -8.43 -3.37 -13.37
C PHE A 47 -9.77 -3.37 -12.63
N ASN A 48 -10.65 -4.32 -12.94
CA ASN A 48 -11.94 -4.44 -12.25
C ASN A 48 -11.74 -4.84 -10.78
N VAL A 49 -11.86 -3.88 -9.88
CA VAL A 49 -11.61 -4.10 -8.44
C VAL A 49 -12.70 -4.95 -7.78
N ASP A 50 -13.92 -4.91 -8.30
CA ASP A 50 -15.04 -5.69 -7.75
C ASP A 50 -14.85 -7.20 -7.98
N GLU A 51 -14.28 -7.58 -9.13
CA GLU A 51 -13.95 -8.97 -9.43
C GLU A 51 -12.82 -9.53 -8.55
N VAL A 52 -11.94 -8.69 -8.02
CA VAL A 52 -10.80 -9.13 -7.20
C VAL A 52 -11.11 -9.03 -5.70
N PHE A 53 -11.62 -7.88 -5.27
CA PHE A 53 -11.81 -7.56 -3.87
C PHE A 53 -13.24 -7.81 -3.38
N GLY A 54 -14.19 -8.11 -4.28
CA GLY A 54 -15.59 -8.30 -3.91
C GLY A 54 -16.26 -7.02 -3.45
N THR A 55 -15.76 -5.87 -3.89
CA THR A 55 -16.31 -4.54 -3.63
C THR A 55 -17.51 -4.25 -4.53
N HIS A 56 -18.02 -3.01 -4.46
CA HIS A 56 -19.06 -2.51 -5.37
C HIS A 56 -18.70 -1.10 -5.85
N VAL A 57 -17.48 -0.94 -6.33
CA VAL A 57 -16.83 0.33 -6.70
C VAL A 57 -16.92 0.58 -8.20
N GLU A 58 -16.98 -0.46 -9.04
CA GLU A 58 -17.04 -0.32 -10.51
C GLU A 58 -18.42 0.14 -11.01
N THR A 59 -19.39 0.26 -10.11
CA THR A 59 -20.69 0.84 -10.43
C THR A 59 -20.59 2.36 -10.60
N VAL A 60 -21.33 2.90 -11.57
CA VAL A 60 -21.41 4.36 -11.80
C VAL A 60 -22.39 5.06 -10.86
N GLU A 61 -23.03 4.33 -9.94
CA GLU A 61 -24.15 4.83 -9.15
C GLU A 61 -23.76 5.49 -7.81
N ASN A 62 -22.64 5.09 -7.21
CA ASN A 62 -22.29 5.49 -5.83
C ASN A 62 -21.11 6.47 -5.73
N ASN A 63 -20.34 6.69 -6.81
CA ASN A 63 -19.09 7.45 -6.79
C ASN A 63 -18.09 6.95 -5.73
N ASP A 64 -18.09 5.65 -5.43
CA ASP A 64 -17.12 5.06 -4.53
C ASP A 64 -15.76 4.87 -5.25
N TRP A 65 -14.67 4.85 -4.50
CA TRP A 65 -13.34 4.48 -5.01
C TRP A 65 -12.51 3.83 -3.91
N ILE A 66 -11.46 3.12 -4.29
CA ILE A 66 -10.53 2.50 -3.33
C ILE A 66 -9.11 3.00 -3.54
N ASN A 67 -8.37 3.06 -2.44
CA ASN A 67 -6.92 3.09 -2.46
C ASN A 67 -6.44 1.73 -1.97
N VAL A 68 -5.42 1.17 -2.62
CA VAL A 68 -4.87 -0.14 -2.28
C VAL A 68 -3.39 0.00 -1.99
N TYR A 69 -2.94 -0.60 -0.90
CA TYR A 69 -1.56 -0.54 -0.45
C TYR A 69 -0.99 -1.94 -0.22
N ALA A 70 0.19 -2.18 -0.80
CA ALA A 70 1.00 -3.36 -0.57
C ALA A 70 2.14 -3.02 0.37
N ASN A 71 2.39 -3.88 1.36
CA ASN A 71 3.41 -3.63 2.38
C ASN A 71 4.52 -4.70 2.32
N TYR A 72 5.78 -4.25 2.37
CA TYR A 72 6.95 -5.10 2.52
C TYR A 72 7.52 -4.91 3.93
N ASP A 73 7.55 -5.99 4.70
CA ASP A 73 8.12 -5.99 6.05
C ASP A 73 9.64 -6.08 5.96
N ILE A 74 10.32 -5.00 6.36
CA ILE A 74 11.78 -4.89 6.25
C ILE A 74 12.45 -5.90 7.18
N GLY A 75 11.92 -6.07 8.40
CA GLY A 75 12.51 -6.96 9.41
C GLY A 75 12.40 -8.45 9.04
N GLN A 76 11.32 -8.83 8.34
CA GLN A 76 11.11 -10.19 7.86
C GLN A 76 11.60 -10.42 6.43
N GLY A 77 11.90 -9.35 5.69
CA GLY A 77 12.34 -9.40 4.30
C GLY A 77 11.29 -9.97 3.34
N GLN A 78 9.99 -9.79 3.63
CA GLN A 78 8.89 -10.38 2.86
C GLN A 78 7.70 -9.43 2.69
N VAL A 79 6.91 -9.68 1.65
CA VAL A 79 5.59 -9.05 1.50
C VAL A 79 4.68 -9.50 2.62
N CYS A 80 3.95 -8.56 3.21
CA CYS A 80 2.93 -8.83 4.23
C CYS A 80 1.85 -9.78 3.69
N ASP A 81 1.13 -10.45 4.58
CA ASP A 81 0.10 -11.42 4.20
C ASP A 81 -1.17 -10.77 3.62
N THR A 82 -1.29 -9.44 3.72
CA THR A 82 -2.48 -8.69 3.32
C THR A 82 -2.16 -7.45 2.52
N LEU A 83 -3.12 -7.04 1.68
CA LEU A 83 -3.22 -5.67 1.19
C LEU A 83 -4.13 -4.87 2.12
N ASP A 84 -3.76 -3.61 2.32
CA ASP A 84 -4.57 -2.63 3.04
C ASP A 84 -5.40 -1.85 2.03
N ILE A 85 -6.72 -1.78 2.25
CA ILE A 85 -7.65 -1.14 1.33
C ILE A 85 -8.41 -0.06 2.08
N VAL A 86 -8.39 1.16 1.54
CA VAL A 86 -9.24 2.25 2.01
C VAL A 86 -10.37 2.45 1.01
N LEU A 87 -11.57 2.02 1.40
CA LEU A 87 -12.80 2.23 0.63
C LEU A 87 -13.38 3.60 0.97
N ASN A 88 -13.33 4.50 -0.01
CA ASN A 88 -13.91 5.82 0.07
C ASN A 88 -15.29 5.81 -0.58
N ARG A 89 -16.28 6.34 0.14
CA ARG A 89 -17.66 6.41 -0.30
C ARG A 89 -17.95 7.76 -0.93
N GLY A 90 -18.86 7.80 -1.90
CA GLY A 90 -19.31 9.05 -2.50
C GLY A 90 -19.97 10.05 -1.53
N ASP A 91 -20.39 9.59 -0.35
CA ASP A 91 -20.89 10.44 0.74
C ASP A 91 -19.79 11.07 1.61
N GLY A 92 -18.52 10.78 1.31
CA GLY A 92 -17.35 11.29 2.01
C GLY A 92 -16.90 10.47 3.22
N SER A 93 -17.60 9.37 3.55
CA SER A 93 -17.11 8.41 4.54
C SER A 93 -16.01 7.52 3.97
N CYS A 94 -15.16 6.96 4.84
CA CYS A 94 -14.18 5.97 4.45
C CYS A 94 -14.18 4.78 5.41
N GLN A 95 -13.74 3.63 4.91
CA GLN A 95 -13.62 2.40 5.67
C GLN A 95 -12.33 1.67 5.29
N GLU A 96 -11.57 1.26 6.29
CA GLU A 96 -10.45 0.34 6.10
C GLU A 96 -10.95 -1.10 5.95
N LEU A 97 -10.34 -1.83 5.03
CA LEU A 97 -10.63 -3.20 4.67
C LEU A 97 -9.31 -3.93 4.44
N VAL A 98 -9.35 -5.24 4.55
CA VAL A 98 -8.16 -6.08 4.41
C VAL A 98 -8.42 -7.14 3.35
N TYR A 99 -7.49 -7.31 2.40
CA TYR A 99 -7.51 -8.40 1.43
C TYR A 99 -6.39 -9.40 1.73
N GLN A 100 -6.76 -10.65 1.99
CA GLN A 100 -5.81 -11.73 2.26
C GLN A 100 -5.16 -12.21 0.96
N LEU A 101 -3.83 -12.09 0.90
CA LEU A 101 -3.03 -12.61 -0.18
C LEU A 101 -2.77 -14.11 0.00
N ASP A 102 -2.75 -14.85 -1.10
CA ASP A 102 -2.16 -16.18 -1.14
C ASP A 102 -0.67 -16.15 -1.50
N ASP A 103 -0.02 -17.31 -1.44
CA ASP A 103 1.42 -17.42 -1.70
C ASP A 103 1.80 -16.99 -3.12
N GLN A 104 0.93 -17.21 -4.12
CA GLN A 104 1.19 -16.85 -5.50
C GLN A 104 1.08 -15.33 -5.69
N GLU A 105 0.06 -14.71 -5.11
CA GLU A 105 -0.11 -13.25 -5.12
C GLU A 105 1.08 -12.56 -4.44
N ARG A 106 1.57 -13.10 -3.31
CA ARG A 106 2.76 -12.59 -2.60
C ARG A 106 4.04 -12.71 -3.42
N GLU A 107 4.25 -13.80 -4.14
CA GLU A 107 5.43 -13.98 -5.00
C GLU A 107 5.45 -12.95 -6.15
N ILE A 108 4.29 -12.72 -6.78
CA ILE A 108 4.15 -11.72 -7.85
C ILE A 108 4.38 -10.32 -7.30
N LEU A 109 3.76 -9.98 -6.15
CA LEU A 109 3.94 -8.68 -5.49
C LEU A 109 5.41 -8.43 -5.15
N LEU A 110 6.10 -9.41 -4.56
CA LEU A 110 7.51 -9.24 -4.19
C LEU A 110 8.36 -8.85 -5.39
N LYS A 111 8.17 -9.54 -6.53
CA LYS A 111 8.89 -9.23 -7.76
C LYS A 111 8.55 -7.83 -8.28
N LYS A 112 7.27 -7.45 -8.30
CA LYS A 112 6.84 -6.13 -8.78
C LYS A 112 7.34 -4.99 -7.88
N MET A 113 7.30 -5.17 -6.57
CA MET A 113 7.81 -4.21 -5.59
C MET A 113 9.32 -4.05 -5.70
N GLN A 114 10.03 -5.16 -5.93
CA GLN A 114 11.47 -5.15 -6.19
C GLN A 114 11.83 -4.38 -7.45
N ASP A 115 11.14 -4.65 -8.56
CA ASP A 115 11.34 -3.94 -9.83
C ASP A 115 11.04 -2.44 -9.69
N TYR A 116 9.95 -2.10 -8.99
CA TYR A 116 9.54 -0.72 -8.75
C TYR A 116 10.53 0.04 -7.85
N CYS A 117 10.98 -0.57 -6.75
CA CYS A 117 11.97 0.01 -5.85
C CYS A 117 13.30 0.28 -6.57
N ILE A 118 13.76 -0.66 -7.39
CA ILE A 118 14.96 -0.44 -8.22
C ILE A 118 14.75 0.71 -9.20
N HIS A 119 13.58 0.80 -9.83
CA HIS A 119 13.28 1.84 -10.79
C HIS A 119 13.25 3.24 -10.16
N GLN A 120 12.57 3.37 -9.01
CA GLN A 120 12.31 4.64 -8.34
C GLN A 120 13.53 5.13 -7.55
N GLU A 121 14.17 4.23 -6.80
CA GLU A 121 15.20 4.59 -5.81
C GLU A 121 16.61 4.14 -6.21
N GLY A 122 16.74 3.30 -7.25
CA GLY A 122 18.02 2.72 -7.64
C GLY A 122 18.57 1.68 -6.66
N LEU A 123 17.75 1.21 -5.71
CA LEU A 123 18.12 0.30 -4.64
C LEU A 123 17.18 -0.91 -4.58
N THR A 124 17.66 -2.01 -3.99
CA THR A 124 16.80 -3.16 -3.69
C THR A 124 15.82 -2.83 -2.57
N LEU A 125 14.75 -3.61 -2.40
CA LEU A 125 13.81 -3.42 -1.26
C LEU A 125 14.53 -3.49 0.09
N GLU A 126 15.45 -4.46 0.23
CA GLU A 126 16.24 -4.63 1.44
C GLU A 126 17.15 -3.44 1.68
N ASP A 127 17.96 -3.05 0.69
CA ASP A 127 18.89 -1.91 0.82
C ASP A 127 18.15 -0.59 1.06
N TYR A 128 17.01 -0.39 0.41
CA TYR A 128 16.21 0.82 0.58
C TYR A 128 15.55 0.86 1.96
N GLY A 129 14.98 -0.25 2.42
CA GLY A 129 14.42 -0.37 3.76
C GLY A 129 15.47 -0.12 4.85
N LEU A 130 16.67 -0.68 4.69
CA LEU A 130 17.79 -0.43 5.61
C LEU A 130 18.22 1.04 5.60
N ARG A 131 18.32 1.67 4.41
CA ARG A 131 18.65 3.09 4.30
C ARG A 131 17.68 3.96 5.10
N LEU A 132 16.37 3.71 4.97
CA LEU A 132 15.35 4.49 5.68
C LEU A 132 15.37 4.25 7.19
N GLN A 133 15.75 3.05 7.65
CA GLN A 133 15.94 2.79 9.08
C GLN A 133 17.19 3.44 9.67
N GLU A 134 18.22 3.70 8.86
CA GLU A 134 19.47 4.35 9.27
C GLU A 134 19.40 5.88 9.25
N GLU A 135 18.54 6.47 8.42
CA GLU A 135 18.31 7.92 8.39
C GLU A 135 17.36 8.32 9.52
N PRO A 136 17.82 9.05 10.55
CA PRO A 136 16.88 9.65 11.50
C PRO A 136 16.04 10.67 10.74
N GLU A 137 14.71 10.53 10.81
CA GLU A 137 13.72 11.57 10.48
C GLU A 137 14.30 12.94 10.83
N PRO A 138 14.43 13.89 9.86
CA PRO A 138 14.96 15.19 10.18
C PRO A 138 14.04 15.81 11.22
N LEU A 139 14.56 15.95 12.46
CA LEU A 139 13.97 16.80 13.48
C LEU A 139 13.69 18.14 12.81
N THR A 140 12.42 18.41 12.50
CA THR A 140 11.99 19.73 12.06
C THR A 140 12.39 20.67 13.19
N SER A 141 13.52 21.36 13.01
CA SER A 141 14.04 22.23 14.03
C SER A 141 13.07 23.39 14.16
N GLN A 142 12.18 23.34 15.15
CA GLN A 142 11.67 24.56 15.76
C GLN A 142 12.83 25.21 16.52
N ALA A 143 13.70 25.86 15.75
CA ALA A 143 14.66 26.81 16.26
C ALA A 143 14.64 28.03 15.33
N ALA A 144 14.33 29.17 15.96
CA ALA A 144 14.30 30.55 15.46
C ALA A 144 12.88 31.01 15.06
N GLN A 145 12.30 32.05 15.66
CA GLN A 145 12.94 33.25 16.17
C GLN A 145 12.22 33.79 17.43
N GLN A 146 13.00 33.95 18.50
CA GLN A 146 12.86 35.12 19.36
C GLN A 146 13.30 36.33 18.54
N MET A 147 12.40 37.30 18.34
CA MET A 147 12.67 38.75 18.33
C MET A 147 11.37 39.47 18.69
#